data_AF-A0A6P3I725-F1
#
_entry.id   AF-A0A6P3I725-F1
#
_cell.length_a   1.000
_cell.length_b   1.000
_cell.length_c   1.000
_cell.angle_alpha   90.00
_cell.angle_beta   90.00
_cell.angle_gamma   90.00
#
_symmetry.space_group_name_H-M   'P 1'
#
loop_
_entity.id
_entity.type
_entity.pdbx_description
1 polymer ?
#
loop_
_entity_poly.entity_id
_entity_poly.type
_entity_poly.pdbx_seq_one_letter_code
_entity_poly.pdbx_strand_id
1 'polypeptide(L)'
;MARLIAAAHPAPTSPGQPGGGGRPQGARRARVHGWPSLSAWAAPDPGGQSAIEALSGFQCVVGTSVDSAWKGWALREPGVSVPCARGTRRSAGRGGKRMDVPRWTAQLDAPWRQPFGEGAGRQRFCRKVEVNFVVCQLFALLAAIWFRTYLHSSKTSSFIRHVVATLLGLYLALFCFGWYALHFLVQSGISYCIMVIIGVENMHKYCFVFALGYLTVCQITRVYIFDYGQYSADFSGPMMIITQKITSLAYEIHDGMFRKDEELTPSQRGLAVRRMPSLLEYLSYNCNFMGILAGPLCSYKDYITFIEGRSYHMTQSGEDGKEEIQYERTEPSPNVAVIQKLLVCGLSLLFHLIISKMLPVEYNIDEHFQATASWPTKVIYLYVSLLAARPKYYFAWTLADAINNAAGFGFRGYDKNGAARWDLISNLRIKQIEMSTSFKMFLDNWNIQTALWLKRVCYERASLSPTTQTFFLSAIWHGVYPGYYLTFLTGMLMTLVARAVRNNFRHYFIEPPQLKFLYDVITWIATQIAISYTVVPFVLLSVKASLMFYSSWYYSLHFACILVLLLLPVKKTQKGKSTHENVQLSRSKKFDEKDNSLGQNSFFTTNSVCNQNQEITSRHSSLKQ
;
A
#
# COMPACT_ATOMS: atom_id res chain seq x y z
N MET A 1 -11.46 -3.66 55.10
CA MET A 1 -10.16 -3.74 55.83
C MET A 1 -9.08 -3.43 54.80
N ALA A 2 -8.21 -2.41 54.90
CA ALA A 2 -7.32 -2.02 56.02
C ALA A 2 -6.26 -3.11 56.30
N ARG A 3 -4.94 -2.85 56.37
CA ARG A 3 -4.14 -1.59 56.45
C ARG A 3 -3.01 -1.64 55.37
N LEU A 4 -2.36 -0.59 54.86
CA LEU A 4 -1.80 0.66 55.40
C LEU A 4 -0.50 0.46 56.23
N ILE A 5 0.65 0.88 55.67
CA ILE A 5 1.92 1.30 56.32
C ILE A 5 2.65 2.24 55.33
N ALA A 6 3.48 3.18 55.81
CA ALA A 6 4.11 4.23 54.99
C ALA A 6 5.44 4.75 55.60
N ALA A 7 6.16 5.58 54.81
CA ALA A 7 7.41 6.31 55.15
C ALA A 7 8.67 5.43 55.35
N ALA A 8 9.92 5.93 55.29
CA ALA A 8 10.41 7.32 55.23
C ALA A 8 11.74 7.46 54.44
N HIS A 9 12.16 8.70 54.15
CA HIS A 9 13.55 9.05 53.78
C HIS A 9 14.47 9.08 55.03
N PRO A 10 15.80 9.00 54.84
CA PRO A 10 16.59 10.20 55.11
C PRO A 10 17.77 10.46 54.14
N ALA A 11 18.30 11.69 54.19
CA ALA A 11 19.69 12.04 53.89
C ALA A 11 20.30 12.65 55.17
N PRO A 12 21.64 12.73 55.32
CA PRO A 12 22.22 14.09 55.38
C PRO A 12 23.72 14.26 54.98
N THR A 13 24.08 15.52 54.69
CA THR A 13 25.34 16.26 54.98
C THR A 13 26.73 15.83 54.45
N SER A 14 27.46 16.85 53.97
CA SER A 14 28.92 16.89 53.75
C SER A 14 29.68 17.51 54.94
N PRO A 15 31.01 17.31 55.02
CA PRO A 15 31.97 18.43 55.03
C PRO A 15 33.20 18.15 54.12
N GLY A 16 34.14 19.06 53.84
CA GLY A 16 34.32 20.49 54.19
C GLY A 16 35.57 21.08 53.49
N GLN A 17 35.78 22.41 53.53
CA GLN A 17 36.98 23.13 53.03
C GLN A 17 37.89 23.56 54.20
N PRO A 18 39.22 23.72 54.02
CA PRO A 18 39.85 24.90 53.37
C PRO A 18 41.11 24.58 52.53
N GLY A 19 41.83 25.52 51.88
CA GLY A 19 41.58 26.95 51.61
C GLY A 19 42.85 27.69 51.15
N GLY A 20 42.69 28.82 50.42
CA GLY A 20 43.77 29.69 49.92
C GLY A 20 44.48 29.20 48.64
N GLY A 21 44.99 30.04 47.74
CA GLY A 21 44.85 31.51 47.63
C GLY A 21 45.62 32.06 46.41
N GLY A 22 45.01 32.94 45.61
CA GLY A 22 45.68 33.54 44.44
C GLY A 22 44.76 34.28 43.45
N ARG A 23 45.09 35.53 43.13
CA ARG A 23 44.43 36.46 42.18
C ARG A 23 45.43 37.61 41.87
N PRO A 24 45.20 38.48 40.85
CA PRO A 24 44.44 38.29 39.61
C PRO A 24 45.16 38.84 38.35
N GLN A 25 44.70 38.46 37.15
CA GLN A 25 44.54 39.28 35.91
C GLN A 25 44.14 38.36 34.74
N GLY A 26 43.46 38.79 33.67
CA GLY A 26 42.81 40.07 33.37
C GLY A 26 41.45 39.87 32.71
N ALA A 27 40.76 40.93 32.26
CA ALA A 27 39.33 40.87 31.91
C ALA A 27 39.00 41.27 30.46
N ARG A 28 37.84 40.79 29.97
CA ARG A 28 36.94 41.53 29.06
C ARG A 28 35.50 40.98 29.16
N ARG A 29 34.51 41.88 29.22
CA ARG A 29 33.07 41.60 29.15
C ARG A 29 32.52 42.12 27.81
N ALA A 30 31.57 41.40 27.22
CA ALA A 30 30.63 41.93 26.21
C ALA A 30 29.21 42.06 26.83
N ARG A 31 28.29 42.75 26.15
CA ARG A 31 27.08 43.34 26.77
C ARG A 31 25.78 43.00 26.01
N VAL A 32 24.65 43.09 26.70
CA VAL A 32 23.28 42.85 26.18
C VAL A 32 22.65 44.13 25.64
N HIS A 33 22.01 44.05 24.46
CA HIS A 33 20.89 44.85 23.92
C HIS A 33 20.32 44.04 22.71
N GLY A 34 19.16 44.26 22.10
CA GLY A 34 18.06 45.23 22.29
C GLY A 34 17.28 45.37 20.96
N TRP A 35 15.94 45.37 20.96
CA TRP A 35 15.12 45.54 19.74
C TRP A 35 15.09 47.01 19.25
N PRO A 36 14.77 47.24 17.96
CA PRO A 36 13.54 48.00 17.67
C PRO A 36 12.78 47.59 16.37
N SER A 37 11.59 48.16 16.18
CA SER A 37 10.82 48.28 14.92
C SER A 37 11.00 49.71 14.31
N LEU A 38 10.48 50.16 13.15
CA LEU A 38 9.15 50.08 12.54
C LEU A 38 9.19 50.58 11.05
N SER A 39 8.02 50.62 10.38
CA SER A 39 7.64 51.18 9.04
C SER A 39 8.37 52.45 8.50
N ALA A 40 8.36 52.84 7.21
CA ALA A 40 7.20 53.11 6.32
C ALA A 40 7.60 53.61 4.87
N TRP A 41 6.60 53.90 4.00
CA TRP A 41 6.63 54.61 2.67
C TRP A 41 7.32 53.87 1.49
N ALA A 42 7.07 54.17 0.19
CA ALA A 42 5.87 54.62 -0.57
C ALA A 42 6.13 54.45 -2.11
N ALA A 43 5.09 54.52 -2.96
CA ALA A 43 5.15 54.46 -4.44
C ALA A 43 4.86 55.86 -5.06
N PRO A 44 4.93 56.13 -6.39
CA PRO A 44 5.12 55.24 -7.57
C PRO A 44 6.27 55.77 -8.51
N ASP A 45 6.43 55.52 -9.83
CA ASP A 45 5.61 54.82 -10.84
C ASP A 45 6.37 53.92 -11.87
N PRO A 46 6.61 54.24 -13.18
CA PRO A 46 6.12 53.33 -14.22
C PRO A 46 7.19 52.63 -15.07
N GLY A 47 6.86 51.42 -15.53
CA GLY A 47 7.53 50.75 -16.66
C GLY A 47 7.68 49.24 -16.50
N GLY A 48 6.72 48.44 -17.00
CA GLY A 48 6.79 46.97 -16.84
C GLY A 48 5.60 46.14 -17.35
N GLN A 49 4.89 46.57 -18.40
CA GLN A 49 3.75 45.82 -18.96
C GLN A 49 4.20 44.60 -19.78
N SER A 50 4.65 43.56 -19.07
CA SER A 50 4.86 42.20 -19.58
C SER A 50 4.82 41.12 -18.48
N ALA A 51 5.07 41.48 -17.22
CA ALA A 51 5.12 40.52 -16.11
C ALA A 51 3.75 40.18 -15.48
N ILE A 52 2.71 41.00 -15.71
CA ILE A 52 1.42 40.89 -15.00
C ILE A 52 0.48 39.85 -15.62
N GLU A 53 0.53 39.64 -16.95
CA GLU A 53 -0.31 38.63 -17.63
C GLU A 53 0.15 37.18 -17.38
N ALA A 54 1.40 36.98 -16.97
CA ALA A 54 1.90 35.66 -16.55
C ALA A 54 1.32 35.21 -15.19
N LEU A 55 0.76 36.12 -14.39
CA LEU A 55 0.22 35.83 -13.05
C LEU A 55 -1.31 35.80 -13.01
N SER A 56 -2.00 36.50 -13.91
CA SER A 56 -3.48 36.44 -14.02
C SER A 56 -3.98 35.03 -14.36
N GLY A 57 -3.21 34.26 -15.15
CA GLY A 57 -3.50 32.86 -15.48
C GLY A 57 -3.59 31.91 -14.27
N PHE A 58 -3.01 32.26 -13.12
CA PHE A 58 -3.05 31.44 -11.90
C PHE A 58 -4.26 31.72 -11.00
N GLN A 59 -4.86 32.92 -11.07
CA GLN A 59 -6.01 33.29 -10.23
C GLN A 59 -7.32 32.64 -10.67
N CYS A 60 -7.44 32.16 -11.92
CA CYS A 60 -8.66 31.51 -12.43
C CYS A 60 -8.86 30.06 -11.90
N VAL A 61 -7.87 29.48 -11.21
CA VAL A 61 -7.95 28.11 -10.64
C VAL A 61 -7.92 28.10 -9.11
N VAL A 62 -7.44 29.17 -8.46
CA VAL A 62 -7.29 29.27 -7.00
C VAL A 62 -7.94 30.55 -6.47
N GLY A 63 -9.28 30.60 -6.49
CA GLY A 63 -10.01 31.79 -6.04
C GLY A 63 -11.51 31.57 -5.82
N THR A 64 -11.89 31.07 -4.63
CA THR A 64 -13.17 31.30 -3.87
C THR A 64 -13.56 30.12 -2.95
N SER A 65 -12.83 29.88 -1.84
CA SER A 65 -13.37 29.09 -0.70
C SER A 65 -12.57 29.19 0.63
N VAL A 66 -11.85 30.29 0.90
CA VAL A 66 -11.08 30.43 2.16
C VAL A 66 -11.85 31.25 3.21
N ASP A 67 -12.38 32.43 2.85
CA ASP A 67 -13.18 33.27 3.76
C ASP A 67 -14.51 32.65 4.23
N SER A 68 -15.10 31.77 3.42
CA SER A 68 -16.40 31.15 3.70
C SER A 68 -16.34 30.07 4.79
N ALA A 69 -15.15 29.56 5.13
CA ALA A 69 -14.98 28.57 6.19
C ALA A 69 -14.96 29.19 7.60
N TRP A 70 -14.38 30.38 7.76
CA TRP A 70 -14.23 31.04 9.05
C TRP A 70 -15.48 31.82 9.50
N LYS A 71 -16.22 32.41 8.56
CA LYS A 71 -17.40 33.25 8.89
C LYS A 71 -18.67 32.45 9.25
N GLY A 72 -18.63 31.12 9.17
CA GLY A 72 -19.75 30.22 9.50
C GLY A 72 -19.75 29.66 10.93
N TRP A 73 -18.78 30.04 11.78
CA TRP A 73 -18.55 29.41 13.10
C TRP A 73 -18.76 30.34 14.31
N ALA A 74 -19.23 31.58 14.10
CA ALA A 74 -19.61 32.51 15.16
C ALA A 74 -21.09 32.88 15.05
N LEU A 75 -21.74 33.07 16.21
CA LEU A 75 -23.13 33.51 16.38
C LEU A 75 -24.24 32.56 15.88
N ARG A 76 -24.64 31.61 16.76
CA ARG A 76 -26.03 31.12 16.85
C ARG A 76 -26.33 30.56 18.26
N GLU A 77 -26.69 31.46 19.16
CA GLU A 77 -27.39 31.14 20.41
C GLU A 77 -28.80 30.55 20.11
N PRO A 78 -29.33 29.63 20.94
CA PRO A 78 -30.61 28.97 20.71
C PRO A 78 -31.81 29.81 21.17
N GLY A 79 -32.16 30.85 20.41
CA GLY A 79 -33.35 31.67 20.67
C GLY A 79 -34.67 30.97 20.31
N VAL A 80 -35.44 30.53 21.30
CA VAL A 80 -36.79 29.96 21.10
C VAL A 80 -37.82 31.06 20.86
N SER A 81 -38.58 30.99 19.77
CA SER A 81 -39.84 31.72 19.61
C SER A 81 -40.79 31.02 18.63
N VAL A 82 -42.09 31.05 18.94
CA VAL A 82 -43.17 30.45 18.14
C VAL A 82 -44.14 31.54 17.70
N PRO A 83 -44.45 31.68 16.40
CA PRO A 83 -45.62 32.41 15.94
C PRO A 83 -46.78 31.44 15.67
N CYS A 84 -47.90 31.62 16.37
CA CYS A 84 -49.16 30.94 16.05
C CYS A 84 -49.96 31.76 15.04
N ALA A 85 -50.50 31.13 13.98
CA ALA A 85 -51.39 31.78 13.03
C ALA A 85 -52.60 30.91 12.68
N ARG A 86 -53.79 31.54 12.70
CA ARG A 86 -55.07 31.00 12.22
C ARG A 86 -55.08 31.12 10.67
N GLY A 87 -55.80 30.33 9.88
CA GLY A 87 -56.74 29.26 10.20
C GLY A 87 -58.04 29.42 9.38
N THR A 88 -58.37 28.48 8.50
CA THR A 88 -59.58 28.52 7.65
C THR A 88 -60.09 27.10 7.33
N ARG A 89 -61.40 26.88 7.44
CA ARG A 89 -62.07 25.62 7.04
C ARG A 89 -62.59 25.71 5.60
N ARG A 90 -62.60 24.59 4.88
CA ARG A 90 -63.70 24.22 3.97
C ARG A 90 -63.84 22.69 3.85
N SER A 91 -65.09 22.26 3.75
CA SER A 91 -65.59 20.89 3.53
C SER A 91 -65.65 20.55 2.03
N ALA A 92 -65.89 19.32 1.56
CA ALA A 92 -65.72 17.95 2.07
C ALA A 92 -65.99 16.98 0.88
N GLY A 93 -65.45 15.76 0.89
CA GLY A 93 -65.63 14.79 -0.22
C GLY A 93 -65.61 13.34 0.28
N ARG A 94 -66.37 12.44 -0.38
CA ARG A 94 -66.63 11.07 0.10
C ARG A 94 -65.69 10.02 -0.50
N GLY A 95 -65.34 9.02 0.33
CA GLY A 95 -65.48 7.60 -0.04
C GLY A 95 -64.22 6.88 -0.52
N GLY A 96 -63.76 5.88 0.24
CA GLY A 96 -62.70 4.97 -0.20
C GLY A 96 -61.98 4.21 0.92
N LYS A 97 -62.68 3.34 1.68
CA LYS A 97 -62.01 2.43 2.62
C LYS A 97 -61.31 1.28 1.88
N ARG A 98 -59.98 1.17 2.04
CA ARG A 98 -59.26 -0.12 2.00
C ARG A 98 -58.41 -0.23 3.26
N MET A 99 -58.10 -1.47 3.66
CA MET A 99 -57.55 -1.77 4.99
C MET A 99 -56.10 -1.31 5.14
N ASP A 100 -55.79 -0.70 6.28
CA ASP A 100 -54.42 -0.41 6.70
C ASP A 100 -53.70 -1.70 7.12
N VAL A 101 -52.46 -1.85 6.66
CA VAL A 101 -51.47 -2.77 7.25
C VAL A 101 -50.39 -1.90 7.89
N PRO A 102 -50.21 -1.91 9.23
CA PRO A 102 -49.33 -0.96 9.91
C PRO A 102 -47.86 -1.05 9.48
N ARG A 103 -47.42 -0.07 8.68
CA ARG A 103 -46.04 0.01 8.17
C ARG A 103 -45.11 0.62 9.22
N TRP A 104 -44.62 -0.21 10.14
CA TRP A 104 -43.67 0.14 11.21
C TRP A 104 -42.24 0.48 10.69
N THR A 105 -42.12 1.50 9.82
CA THR A 105 -40.83 2.01 9.30
C THR A 105 -40.88 3.54 9.10
N ALA A 106 -41.16 4.29 10.18
CA ALA A 106 -41.39 5.73 10.10
C ALA A 106 -40.66 6.58 11.18
N GLN A 107 -39.59 6.07 11.81
CA GLN A 107 -38.78 6.88 12.73
C GLN A 107 -37.34 6.37 12.95
N LEU A 108 -36.59 6.13 11.86
CA LEU A 108 -35.13 5.91 11.88
C LEU A 108 -34.43 6.63 10.72
N ASP A 109 -34.69 7.93 10.57
CA ASP A 109 -33.90 8.79 9.66
C ASP A 109 -32.51 9.03 10.25
N ALA A 110 -31.53 8.24 9.78
CA ALA A 110 -30.15 8.33 10.23
C ALA A 110 -29.42 9.55 9.61
N PRO A 111 -28.46 10.19 10.32
CA PRO A 111 -27.85 11.48 9.91
C PRO A 111 -27.02 11.47 8.62
N TRP A 112 -26.88 10.32 7.95
CA TRP A 112 -25.94 10.10 6.87
C TRP A 112 -26.41 10.60 5.49
N ARG A 113 -27.70 10.95 5.34
CA ARG A 113 -28.23 11.52 4.09
C ARG A 113 -27.97 13.03 4.00
N GLN A 114 -26.84 13.44 3.44
CA GLN A 114 -26.74 14.80 2.90
C GLN A 114 -27.58 14.91 1.61
N PRO A 115 -28.49 15.90 1.48
CA PRO A 115 -29.36 16.04 0.31
C PRO A 115 -28.60 16.67 -0.87
N PHE A 116 -27.86 15.84 -1.60
CA PHE A 116 -27.18 16.28 -2.83
C PHE A 116 -28.15 16.32 -4.02
N GLY A 117 -28.41 17.53 -4.53
CA GLY A 117 -29.12 17.76 -5.79
C GLY A 117 -28.45 17.05 -6.99
N GLU A 118 -29.25 16.80 -8.01
CA GLU A 118 -28.91 15.90 -9.11
C GLU A 118 -27.72 16.39 -9.97
N GLY A 119 -26.95 15.44 -10.52
CA GLY A 119 -25.86 15.68 -11.47
C GLY A 119 -24.73 16.58 -10.96
N ALA A 120 -24.89 17.89 -11.14
CA ALA A 120 -23.86 18.91 -10.93
C ALA A 120 -23.31 18.95 -9.48
N GLY A 121 -24.14 18.63 -8.48
CA GLY A 121 -23.69 18.54 -7.09
C GLY A 121 -22.70 17.40 -6.85
N ARG A 122 -22.93 16.23 -7.48
CA ARG A 122 -22.12 15.02 -7.31
C ARG A 122 -20.77 15.12 -8.03
N GLN A 123 -20.76 15.60 -9.27
CA GLN A 123 -19.49 15.85 -9.99
C GLN A 123 -18.60 16.87 -9.27
N ARG A 124 -19.21 17.91 -8.68
CA ARG A 124 -18.49 18.90 -7.85
C ARG A 124 -17.92 18.28 -6.57
N PHE A 125 -18.60 17.30 -5.97
CA PHE A 125 -18.09 16.54 -4.83
C PHE A 125 -16.88 15.67 -5.21
N CYS A 126 -16.99 14.83 -6.25
CA CYS A 126 -15.88 13.97 -6.70
C CYS A 126 -14.61 14.76 -7.00
N ARG A 127 -14.70 15.84 -7.80
CA ARG A 127 -13.54 16.71 -8.09
C ARG A 127 -12.97 17.35 -6.82
N LYS A 128 -13.80 17.68 -5.82
CA LYS A 128 -13.35 18.23 -4.54
C LYS A 128 -12.53 17.20 -3.75
N VAL A 129 -12.93 15.92 -3.73
CA VAL A 129 -12.16 14.86 -3.03
C VAL A 129 -10.82 14.59 -3.74
N GLU A 130 -10.76 14.65 -5.07
CA GLU A 130 -9.51 14.53 -5.84
C GLU A 130 -8.52 15.67 -5.54
N VAL A 131 -8.99 16.92 -5.54
CA VAL A 131 -8.17 18.09 -5.17
C VAL A 131 -7.76 18.00 -3.69
N ASN A 132 -8.68 17.66 -2.79
CA ASN A 132 -8.36 17.45 -1.38
C ASN A 132 -7.28 16.37 -1.23
N PHE A 133 -7.36 15.24 -1.94
CA PHE A 133 -6.36 14.16 -1.91
C PHE A 133 -4.96 14.67 -2.27
N VAL A 134 -4.82 15.41 -3.38
CA VAL A 134 -3.51 15.97 -3.77
C VAL A 134 -2.99 16.95 -2.72
N VAL A 135 -3.85 17.82 -2.17
CA VAL A 135 -3.48 18.76 -1.10
C VAL A 135 -3.09 18.03 0.20
N CYS A 136 -3.85 17.01 0.61
CA CYS A 136 -3.54 16.16 1.76
C CYS A 136 -2.16 15.49 1.61
N GLN A 137 -1.81 14.99 0.41
CA GLN A 137 -0.52 14.34 0.13
C GLN A 137 0.64 15.35 0.11
N LEU A 138 0.47 16.52 -0.50
CA LEU A 138 1.49 17.58 -0.49
C LEU A 138 1.75 18.12 0.93
N PHE A 139 0.70 18.29 1.72
CA PHE A 139 0.83 18.62 3.14
C PHE A 139 1.52 17.49 3.92
N ALA A 140 1.17 16.22 3.67
CA ALA A 140 1.80 15.08 4.32
C ALA A 140 3.31 15.00 4.01
N LEU A 141 3.76 15.41 2.82
CA LEU A 141 5.18 15.51 2.46
C LEU A 141 5.91 16.57 3.30
N LEU A 142 5.33 17.77 3.46
CA LEU A 142 5.88 18.82 4.31
C LEU A 142 5.90 18.39 5.79
N ALA A 143 4.82 17.79 6.25
CA ALA A 143 4.71 17.27 7.61
C ALA A 143 5.66 16.09 7.87
N ALA A 144 6.00 15.28 6.86
CA ALA A 144 7.00 14.22 6.96
C ALA A 144 8.41 14.78 7.20
N ILE A 145 8.81 15.82 6.45
CA ILE A 145 10.08 16.54 6.67
C ILE A 145 10.13 17.15 8.07
N TRP A 146 9.03 17.77 8.51
CA TRP A 146 8.91 18.32 9.86
C TRP A 146 8.99 17.24 10.95
N PHE A 147 8.27 16.12 10.78
CA PHE A 147 8.26 14.99 11.71
C PHE A 147 9.67 14.39 11.87
N ARG A 148 10.43 14.24 10.78
CA ARG A 148 11.83 13.78 10.84
C ARG A 148 12.75 14.77 11.53
N THR A 149 12.62 16.07 11.24
CA THR A 149 13.53 17.13 11.74
C THR A 149 13.33 17.43 13.23
N TYR A 150 12.06 17.59 13.65
CA TYR A 150 11.69 18.05 14.99
C TYR A 150 11.34 16.90 15.93
N LEU A 151 10.55 15.92 15.49
CA LEU A 151 10.15 14.76 16.30
C LEU A 151 11.08 13.56 16.10
N HIS A 152 12.37 13.79 15.85
CA HIS A 152 13.39 12.75 15.69
C HIS A 152 13.43 11.83 16.92
N SER A 153 13.68 10.53 16.74
CA SER A 153 13.66 9.53 17.83
C SER A 153 14.66 9.83 18.96
N SER A 154 15.83 10.39 18.66
CA SER A 154 16.80 10.81 19.68
C SER A 154 16.40 12.08 20.45
N LYS A 155 15.32 12.77 20.04
CA LYS A 155 14.81 14.01 20.67
C LYS A 155 13.41 13.86 21.25
N THR A 156 12.69 12.78 20.94
CA THR A 156 11.24 12.69 21.17
C THR A 156 10.84 11.24 21.40
N SER A 157 10.07 11.01 22.47
CA SER A 157 9.63 9.66 22.85
C SER A 157 8.71 9.02 21.80
N SER A 158 8.76 7.69 21.71
CA SER A 158 7.91 6.88 20.84
C SER A 158 6.41 7.18 21.04
N PHE A 159 6.00 7.49 22.28
CA PHE A 159 4.64 7.91 22.62
C PHE A 159 4.22 9.17 21.87
N ILE A 160 5.03 10.24 21.91
CA ILE A 160 4.73 11.50 21.21
C ILE A 160 4.74 11.28 19.69
N ARG A 161 5.73 10.54 19.17
CA ARG A 161 5.80 10.17 17.74
C ARG A 161 4.56 9.40 17.29
N HIS A 162 4.04 8.45 18.10
CA HIS A 162 2.78 7.76 17.83
C HIS A 162 1.57 8.70 17.88
N VAL A 163 1.41 9.50 18.93
CA VAL A 163 0.26 10.40 19.10
C VAL A 163 0.18 11.38 17.92
N VAL A 164 1.28 12.07 17.60
CA VAL A 164 1.31 13.03 16.49
C VAL A 164 1.07 12.35 15.15
N ALA A 165 1.69 11.19 14.88
CA ALA A 165 1.48 10.48 13.63
C ALA A 165 0.00 10.06 13.43
N THR A 166 -0.68 9.67 14.52
CA THR A 166 -2.10 9.26 14.53
C THR A 166 -3.02 10.46 14.36
N LEU A 167 -2.88 11.50 15.20
CA LEU A 167 -3.75 12.68 15.15
C LEU A 167 -3.66 13.39 13.79
N LEU A 168 -2.46 13.48 13.22
CA LEU A 168 -2.27 14.11 11.92
C LEU A 168 -2.89 13.27 10.77
N GLY A 169 -2.84 11.94 10.87
CA GLY A 169 -3.46 11.07 9.87
C GLY A 169 -4.99 11.08 9.96
N LEU A 170 -5.55 11.09 11.18
CA LEU A 170 -6.99 11.27 11.39
C LEU A 170 -7.47 12.65 10.90
N TYR A 171 -6.69 13.71 11.14
CA TYR A 171 -6.96 15.04 10.57
C TYR A 171 -6.99 15.01 9.04
N LEU A 172 -5.99 14.40 8.39
CA LEU A 172 -5.98 14.27 6.94
C LEU A 172 -7.14 13.43 6.40
N ALA A 173 -7.50 12.34 7.06
CA ALA A 173 -8.67 11.55 6.69
C ALA A 173 -9.98 12.35 6.81
N LEU A 174 -10.17 13.09 7.90
CA LEU A 174 -11.35 13.96 8.11
C LEU A 174 -11.40 15.13 7.10
N PHE A 175 -10.26 15.73 6.76
CA PHE A 175 -10.20 16.78 5.73
C PHE A 175 -10.47 16.22 4.32
N CYS A 176 -9.88 15.08 3.97
CA CYS A 176 -10.03 14.48 2.65
C CYS A 176 -11.42 13.85 2.44
N PHE A 177 -12.00 13.18 3.44
CA PHE A 177 -13.23 12.37 3.29
C PHE A 177 -14.41 12.79 4.20
N GLY A 178 -14.24 13.78 5.07
CA GLY A 178 -15.28 14.18 6.02
C GLY A 178 -15.69 13.03 6.95
N TRP A 179 -16.99 12.94 7.25
CA TRP A 179 -17.54 11.91 8.14
C TRP A 179 -17.30 10.47 7.68
N TYR A 180 -17.03 10.21 6.39
CA TYR A 180 -16.69 8.86 5.92
C TYR A 180 -15.36 8.32 6.51
N ALA A 181 -14.48 9.20 7.01
CA ALA A 181 -13.31 8.79 7.78
C ALA A 181 -13.66 8.01 9.06
N LEU A 182 -14.89 8.13 9.58
CA LEU A 182 -15.35 7.34 10.73
C LEU A 182 -15.35 5.83 10.42
N HIS A 183 -15.56 5.42 9.16
CA HIS A 183 -15.44 4.01 8.76
C HIS A 183 -14.04 3.45 9.04
N PHE A 184 -12.99 4.28 8.99
CA PHE A 184 -11.60 3.87 9.24
C PHE A 184 -11.41 3.55 10.72
N LEU A 185 -12.02 4.35 11.60
CA LEU A 185 -12.04 4.16 13.04
C LEU A 185 -12.93 2.98 13.45
N VAL A 186 -14.09 2.79 12.83
CA VAL A 186 -14.99 1.64 13.09
C VAL A 186 -14.32 0.33 12.68
N GLN A 187 -13.73 0.27 11.47
CA GLN A 187 -13.03 -0.92 10.99
C GLN A 187 -11.83 -1.26 11.89
N SER A 188 -11.03 -0.26 12.28
CA SER A 188 -9.87 -0.46 13.16
C SER A 188 -10.31 -0.85 14.58
N GLY A 189 -11.24 -0.11 15.18
CA GLY A 189 -11.70 -0.32 16.56
C GLY A 189 -12.30 -1.70 16.78
N ILE A 190 -13.27 -2.12 15.93
CA ILE A 190 -13.88 -3.44 16.05
C ILE A 190 -12.85 -4.55 15.80
N SER A 191 -11.94 -4.37 14.84
CA SER A 191 -10.86 -5.36 14.61
C SER A 191 -9.92 -5.49 15.80
N TYR A 192 -9.60 -4.40 16.50
CA TYR A 192 -8.81 -4.44 17.74
C TYR A 192 -9.58 -5.13 18.88
N CYS A 193 -10.88 -4.87 19.02
CA CYS A 193 -11.72 -5.61 19.97
C CYS A 193 -11.71 -7.12 19.66
N ILE A 194 -11.76 -7.53 18.38
CA ILE A 194 -11.63 -8.94 17.98
C ILE A 194 -10.25 -9.50 18.35
N MET A 195 -9.16 -8.75 18.13
CA MET A 195 -7.78 -9.16 18.52
C MET A 195 -7.63 -9.35 20.03
N VAL A 196 -8.28 -8.53 20.85
CA VAL A 196 -8.15 -8.56 22.32
C VAL A 196 -9.10 -9.58 22.97
N ILE A 197 -10.30 -9.78 22.42
CA ILE A 197 -11.33 -10.66 23.02
C ILE A 197 -11.21 -12.10 22.52
N ILE A 198 -10.83 -12.33 21.25
CA ILE A 198 -10.70 -13.67 20.70
C ILE A 198 -9.29 -14.21 20.93
N GLY A 199 -9.18 -15.46 21.39
CA GLY A 199 -7.90 -16.13 21.60
C GLY A 199 -7.01 -16.16 20.34
N VAL A 200 -5.69 -16.05 20.55
CA VAL A 200 -4.67 -15.88 19.49
C VAL A 200 -4.72 -16.92 18.37
N GLU A 201 -5.12 -18.15 18.68
CA GLU A 201 -5.38 -19.25 17.73
C GLU A 201 -6.32 -18.83 16.59
N ASN A 202 -7.40 -18.12 16.90
CA ASN A 202 -8.53 -17.93 15.99
C ASN A 202 -8.79 -16.48 15.59
N MET A 203 -8.29 -15.50 16.36
CA MET A 203 -8.54 -14.06 16.11
C MET A 203 -8.23 -13.63 14.67
N HIS A 204 -7.21 -14.22 14.02
CA HIS A 204 -6.82 -13.87 12.66
C HIS A 204 -7.91 -14.20 11.63
N LYS A 205 -8.67 -15.27 11.86
CA LYS A 205 -9.80 -15.70 11.02
C LYS A 205 -10.95 -14.69 11.15
N TYR A 206 -11.31 -14.33 12.38
CA TYR A 206 -12.36 -13.37 12.66
C TYR A 206 -12.00 -11.94 12.20
N CYS A 207 -10.77 -11.49 12.43
CA CYS A 207 -10.27 -10.20 11.91
C CYS A 207 -10.29 -10.16 10.38
N PHE A 208 -9.93 -11.26 9.72
CA PHE A 208 -9.97 -11.34 8.25
C PHE A 208 -11.40 -11.28 7.70
N VAL A 209 -12.31 -12.09 8.25
CA VAL A 209 -13.73 -12.09 7.86
C VAL A 209 -14.38 -10.72 8.13
N PHE A 210 -14.16 -10.14 9.32
CA PHE A 210 -14.71 -8.83 9.65
C PHE A 210 -14.13 -7.71 8.80
N ALA A 211 -12.79 -7.58 8.71
CA ALA A 211 -12.17 -6.45 8.02
C ALA A 211 -12.47 -6.48 6.51
N LEU A 212 -12.42 -7.67 5.88
CA LEU A 212 -12.78 -7.82 4.46
C LEU A 212 -14.29 -7.64 4.24
N GLY A 213 -15.13 -8.22 5.09
CA GLY A 213 -16.59 -8.08 5.00
C GLY A 213 -17.07 -6.64 5.18
N TYR A 214 -16.50 -5.89 6.14
CA TYR A 214 -16.81 -4.48 6.37
C TYR A 214 -16.35 -3.59 5.21
N LEU A 215 -15.18 -3.87 4.62
CA LEU A 215 -14.73 -3.24 3.38
C LEU A 215 -15.73 -3.51 2.24
N THR A 216 -16.13 -4.77 2.04
CA THR A 216 -17.12 -5.14 1.01
C THR A 216 -18.48 -4.47 1.24
N VAL A 217 -18.96 -4.36 2.48
CA VAL A 217 -20.19 -3.61 2.81
C VAL A 217 -20.04 -2.13 2.44
N CYS A 218 -18.91 -1.50 2.72
CA CYS A 218 -18.67 -0.10 2.35
C CYS A 218 -18.53 0.08 0.82
N GLN A 219 -17.93 -0.89 0.11
CA GLN A 219 -17.86 -0.90 -1.35
C GLN A 219 -19.24 -1.13 -2.00
N ILE A 220 -20.10 -1.99 -1.43
CA ILE A 220 -21.50 -2.18 -1.82
C ILE A 220 -22.27 -0.87 -1.63
N THR A 221 -22.22 -0.31 -0.42
CA THR A 221 -22.83 0.99 -0.08
C THR A 221 -22.41 2.07 -1.08
N ARG A 222 -21.13 2.10 -1.47
CA ARG A 222 -20.63 3.03 -2.48
C ARG A 222 -21.29 2.83 -3.85
N VAL A 223 -21.33 1.60 -4.37
CA VAL A 223 -21.91 1.30 -5.70
C VAL A 223 -23.39 1.65 -5.78
N TYR A 224 -24.16 1.46 -4.69
CA TYR A 224 -25.59 1.73 -4.66
C TYR A 224 -25.97 3.17 -4.22
N ILE A 225 -25.02 3.99 -3.77
CA ILE A 225 -25.28 5.38 -3.31
C ILE A 225 -24.56 6.45 -4.16
N PHE A 226 -23.39 6.17 -4.73
CA PHE A 226 -22.56 7.16 -5.45
C PHE A 226 -22.46 6.95 -6.97
N ASP A 227 -23.50 6.34 -7.55
CA ASP A 227 -23.65 5.99 -8.97
C ASP A 227 -22.61 4.98 -9.52
N TYR A 228 -23.01 4.23 -10.54
CA TYR A 228 -22.20 3.14 -11.10
C TYR A 228 -21.08 3.69 -12.01
N GLY A 229 -19.84 3.27 -11.77
CA GLY A 229 -18.72 3.41 -12.70
C GLY A 229 -17.84 4.65 -12.58
N GLN A 230 -18.09 5.57 -11.63
CA GLN A 230 -17.19 6.72 -11.41
C GLN A 230 -15.88 6.31 -10.72
N TYR A 231 -14.75 6.81 -11.24
CA TYR A 231 -13.38 6.44 -10.82
C TYR A 231 -12.70 7.50 -9.95
N SER A 232 -13.48 8.24 -9.14
CA SER A 232 -12.96 9.27 -8.23
C SER A 232 -12.17 8.68 -7.07
N ALA A 233 -11.22 9.44 -6.52
CA ALA A 233 -10.62 9.12 -5.23
C ALA A 233 -11.71 9.07 -4.14
N ASP A 234 -11.94 7.91 -3.53
CA ASP A 234 -12.99 7.70 -2.52
C ASP A 234 -12.45 7.06 -1.23
N PHE A 235 -13.29 7.08 -0.18
CA PHE A 235 -12.92 6.64 1.16
C PHE A 235 -12.62 5.13 1.26
N SER A 236 -13.05 4.31 0.30
CA SER A 236 -12.77 2.87 0.30
C SER A 236 -11.31 2.56 -0.05
N GLY A 237 -10.59 3.45 -0.75
CA GLY A 237 -9.15 3.31 -1.01
C GLY A 237 -8.30 3.24 0.27
N PRO A 238 -8.42 4.20 1.20
CA PRO A 238 -7.88 4.10 2.56
C PRO A 238 -8.29 2.82 3.29
N MET A 239 -9.57 2.44 3.23
CA MET A 239 -10.07 1.20 3.86
C MET A 239 -9.43 -0.06 3.28
N MET A 240 -9.15 -0.11 1.98
CA MET A 240 -8.42 -1.21 1.35
C MET A 240 -7.04 -1.39 1.97
N ILE A 241 -6.30 -0.31 2.24
CA ILE A 241 -4.99 -0.34 2.90
C ILE A 241 -5.12 -0.73 4.38
N ILE A 242 -6.10 -0.16 5.11
CA ILE A 242 -6.36 -0.51 6.52
C ILE A 242 -6.72 -1.99 6.66
N THR A 243 -7.54 -2.54 5.75
CA THR A 243 -7.84 -3.98 5.67
C THR A 243 -6.57 -4.83 5.57
N GLN A 244 -5.60 -4.42 4.76
CA GLN A 244 -4.32 -5.12 4.63
C GLN A 244 -3.48 -5.03 5.91
N LYS A 245 -3.38 -3.84 6.52
CA LYS A 245 -2.66 -3.63 7.79
C LYS A 245 -3.22 -4.50 8.91
N ILE A 246 -4.53 -4.43 9.14
CA ILE A 246 -5.25 -5.18 10.17
C ILE A 246 -5.06 -6.69 9.97
N THR A 247 -5.27 -7.19 8.76
CA THR A 247 -5.20 -8.64 8.50
C THR A 247 -3.77 -9.17 8.50
N SER A 248 -2.79 -8.40 8.01
CA SER A 248 -1.37 -8.74 8.16
C SER A 248 -1.01 -8.88 9.63
N LEU A 249 -1.31 -7.86 10.44
CA LEU A 249 -1.03 -7.85 11.87
C LEU A 249 -1.70 -9.00 12.62
N ALA A 250 -2.97 -9.33 12.32
CA ALA A 250 -3.66 -10.44 12.96
C ALA A 250 -2.97 -11.80 12.69
N TYR A 251 -2.51 -12.02 11.46
CA TYR A 251 -1.73 -13.20 11.10
C TYR A 251 -0.29 -13.18 11.67
N GLU A 252 0.35 -12.00 11.72
CA GLU A 252 1.70 -11.82 12.26
C GLU A 252 1.74 -12.07 13.78
N ILE A 253 0.69 -11.70 14.54
CA ILE A 253 0.58 -12.02 15.98
C ILE A 253 0.24 -13.51 16.19
N HIS A 254 -0.69 -14.09 15.42
CA HIS A 254 -0.97 -15.53 15.49
C HIS A 254 0.30 -16.38 15.25
N ASP A 255 1.06 -16.05 14.20
CA ASP A 255 2.29 -16.76 13.89
C ASP A 255 3.38 -16.56 14.96
N GLY A 256 3.38 -15.45 15.71
CA GLY A 256 4.35 -15.19 16.77
C GLY A 256 3.97 -15.68 18.16
N MET A 257 2.68 -15.70 18.51
CA MET A 257 2.17 -16.02 19.86
C MET A 257 1.47 -17.38 19.97
N PHE A 258 1.08 -18.02 18.86
CA PHE A 258 0.42 -19.33 18.88
C PHE A 258 1.23 -20.44 18.19
N ARG A 259 1.93 -20.13 17.10
CA ARG A 259 2.71 -21.12 16.34
C ARG A 259 4.14 -21.26 16.86
N LYS A 260 4.74 -22.43 16.62
CA LYS A 260 6.15 -22.72 16.91
C LYS A 260 7.06 -22.25 15.77
N ASP A 261 8.27 -21.79 16.12
CA ASP A 261 9.22 -21.22 15.17
C ASP A 261 9.65 -22.18 14.06
N GLU A 262 9.73 -23.48 14.36
CA GLU A 262 10.11 -24.55 13.42
C GLU A 262 9.08 -24.72 12.30
N GLU A 263 7.81 -24.38 12.55
CA GLU A 263 6.73 -24.43 11.57
C GLU A 263 6.63 -23.15 10.72
N LEU A 264 7.28 -22.06 11.13
CA LEU A 264 7.26 -20.80 10.41
C LEU A 264 8.21 -20.83 9.22
N THR A 265 7.75 -20.33 8.06
CA THR A 265 8.69 -20.00 6.98
C THR A 265 9.65 -18.89 7.45
N PRO A 266 10.86 -18.75 6.88
CA PRO A 266 11.78 -17.67 7.28
C PRO A 266 11.14 -16.27 7.17
N SER A 267 10.26 -16.05 6.18
CA SER A 267 9.51 -14.79 6.05
C SER A 267 8.41 -14.62 7.09
N GLN A 268 7.78 -15.70 7.58
CA GLN A 268 6.81 -15.63 8.68
C GLN A 268 7.55 -15.36 9.99
N ARG A 269 8.64 -16.08 10.27
CA ARG A 269 9.48 -15.90 11.47
C ARG A 269 10.06 -14.49 11.57
N GLY A 270 10.51 -13.92 10.45
CA GLY A 270 11.01 -12.55 10.40
C GLY A 270 9.97 -11.48 10.75
N LEU A 271 8.69 -11.72 10.44
CA LEU A 271 7.57 -10.79 10.65
C LEU A 271 6.75 -11.07 11.93
N ALA A 272 6.95 -12.24 12.55
CA ALA A 272 6.20 -12.70 13.71
C ALA A 272 6.22 -11.69 14.88
N VAL A 273 5.01 -11.36 15.38
CA VAL A 273 4.80 -10.40 16.47
C VAL A 273 4.55 -11.16 17.77
N ARG A 274 5.44 -11.00 18.75
CA ARG A 274 5.46 -11.79 20.01
C ARG A 274 4.67 -11.17 21.17
N ARG A 275 4.11 -9.98 21.00
CA ARG A 275 3.29 -9.28 22.01
C ARG A 275 2.08 -8.64 21.36
N MET A 276 0.99 -8.50 22.10
CA MET A 276 -0.11 -7.65 21.66
C MET A 276 0.36 -6.18 21.53
N PRO A 277 -0.01 -5.49 20.44
CA PRO A 277 0.05 -4.04 20.36
C PRO A 277 -0.79 -3.39 21.46
N SER A 278 -0.32 -2.26 22.00
CA SER A 278 -1.21 -1.35 22.72
C SER A 278 -2.17 -0.65 21.74
N LEU A 279 -3.28 -0.11 22.25
CA LEU A 279 -4.26 0.62 21.44
C LEU A 279 -3.64 1.81 20.70
N LEU A 280 -2.68 2.51 21.32
CA LEU A 280 -1.96 3.63 20.69
C LEU A 280 -1.08 3.14 19.53
N GLU A 281 -0.26 2.10 19.74
CA GLU A 281 0.57 1.52 18.67
C GLU A 281 -0.28 1.03 17.50
N TYR A 282 -1.40 0.36 17.80
CA TYR A 282 -2.34 -0.16 16.81
C TYR A 282 -3.03 0.96 16.00
N LEU A 283 -3.58 1.97 16.67
CA LEU A 283 -4.21 3.11 15.98
C LEU A 283 -3.19 3.91 15.17
N SER A 284 -1.97 4.04 15.67
CA SER A 284 -0.88 4.72 14.97
C SER A 284 -0.41 3.94 13.73
N TYR A 285 -0.27 2.61 13.83
CA TYR A 285 0.04 1.74 12.69
C TYR A 285 -1.03 1.84 11.59
N ASN A 286 -2.31 1.80 11.95
CA ASN A 286 -3.39 1.91 10.97
C ASN A 286 -3.54 3.33 10.40
N CYS A 287 -3.62 4.34 11.27
CA CYS A 287 -4.07 5.69 10.94
C CYS A 287 -2.94 6.75 10.86
N ASN A 288 -1.68 6.37 10.65
CA ASN A 288 -0.60 7.36 10.48
C ASN A 288 -0.73 8.19 9.19
N PHE A 289 -0.42 9.49 9.28
CA PHE A 289 -0.47 10.43 8.16
C PHE A 289 0.35 10.02 6.92
N MET A 290 1.46 9.31 7.13
CA MET A 290 2.38 8.91 6.06
C MET A 290 1.76 7.90 5.08
N GLY A 291 0.78 7.10 5.53
CA GLY A 291 0.22 6.00 4.72
C GLY A 291 -1.30 5.81 4.79
N ILE A 292 -2.04 6.60 5.56
CA ILE A 292 -3.50 6.45 5.69
C ILE A 292 -4.26 6.67 4.37
N LEU A 293 -3.77 7.55 3.49
CA LEU A 293 -4.50 7.95 2.27
C LEU A 293 -4.31 7.00 1.08
N ALA A 294 -3.11 6.41 0.94
CA ALA A 294 -2.71 5.66 -0.27
C ALA A 294 -1.75 4.48 0.00
N GLY A 295 -1.49 4.14 1.26
CA GLY A 295 -0.40 3.25 1.63
C GLY A 295 0.97 3.91 1.46
N PRO A 296 2.03 3.15 1.11
CA PRO A 296 2.03 1.71 0.90
C PRO A 296 1.68 0.93 2.18
N LEU A 297 1.40 -0.36 2.03
CA LEU A 297 1.39 -1.28 3.16
C LEU A 297 2.84 -1.49 3.66
N CYS A 298 3.00 -1.55 4.98
CA CYS A 298 4.22 -1.96 5.67
C CYS A 298 3.89 -3.04 6.72
N SER A 299 4.88 -3.81 7.17
CA SER A 299 4.64 -4.68 8.34
C SER A 299 4.51 -3.85 9.62
N TYR A 300 3.82 -4.39 10.62
CA TYR A 300 3.76 -3.76 11.94
C TYR A 300 5.16 -3.62 12.56
N LYS A 301 6.00 -4.65 12.39
CA LYS A 301 7.37 -4.68 12.93
C LYS A 301 8.26 -3.59 12.33
N ASP A 302 8.18 -3.34 11.02
CA ASP A 302 8.92 -2.25 10.37
C ASP A 302 8.45 -0.88 10.90
N TYR A 303 7.13 -0.69 11.01
CA TYR A 303 6.53 0.57 11.46
C TYR A 303 6.89 0.91 12.90
N ILE A 304 6.80 -0.07 13.81
CA ILE A 304 7.17 0.10 15.22
C ILE A 304 8.67 0.35 15.37
N THR A 305 9.50 -0.39 14.63
CA THR A 305 10.96 -0.17 14.60
C THR A 305 11.33 1.24 14.13
N PHE A 306 10.57 1.80 13.18
CA PHE A 306 10.69 3.21 12.77
C PHE A 306 10.23 4.20 13.84
N ILE A 307 9.04 4.04 14.42
CA ILE A 307 8.54 4.98 15.44
C ILE A 307 9.45 4.97 16.69
N GLU A 308 9.94 3.80 17.10
CA GLU A 308 10.87 3.67 18.22
C GLU A 308 12.35 3.96 17.85
N GLY A 309 12.63 4.35 16.60
CA GLY A 309 13.96 4.81 16.16
C GLY A 309 15.03 3.73 15.95
N ARG A 310 14.70 2.45 16.12
CA ARG A 310 15.66 1.33 16.03
C ARG A 310 16.09 0.96 14.61
N SER A 311 15.52 1.57 13.57
CA SER A 311 15.76 1.24 12.16
C SER A 311 17.23 1.27 11.70
N TYR A 312 18.10 1.99 12.43
CA TYR A 312 19.53 2.13 12.09
C TYR A 312 20.44 1.17 12.86
N HIS A 313 19.91 0.48 13.89
CA HIS A 313 20.63 -0.54 14.67
C HIS A 313 20.36 -1.98 14.16
N MET A 314 19.98 -2.12 12.88
CA MET A 314 19.70 -3.42 12.28
C MET A 314 21.01 -4.16 11.99
N THR A 315 21.40 -5.07 12.87
CA THR A 315 22.53 -5.99 12.64
C THR A 315 22.30 -6.80 11.36
N GLN A 316 23.30 -6.81 10.47
CA GLN A 316 23.34 -7.77 9.38
C GLN A 316 23.98 -9.05 9.90
N SER A 317 23.23 -10.16 9.89
CA SER A 317 23.79 -11.48 10.09
C SER A 317 24.70 -11.82 8.90
N GLY A 318 26.01 -11.77 9.09
CA GLY A 318 26.98 -12.14 8.06
C GLY A 318 26.88 -13.63 7.69
N GLU A 319 27.33 -14.00 6.49
CA GLU A 319 27.22 -15.37 5.98
C GLU A 319 28.02 -16.39 6.82
N ASP A 320 29.03 -15.94 7.57
CA ASP A 320 29.84 -16.73 8.52
C ASP A 320 29.22 -16.87 9.93
N GLY A 321 27.99 -16.41 10.15
CA GLY A 321 27.27 -16.58 11.43
C GLY A 321 27.83 -15.78 12.62
N LYS A 322 28.83 -14.91 12.41
CA LYS A 322 29.31 -13.94 13.38
C LYS A 322 28.44 -12.68 13.33
N GLU A 323 27.98 -12.22 14.49
CA GLU A 323 27.32 -10.92 14.63
C GLU A 323 28.37 -9.80 14.61
N GLU A 324 28.71 -9.29 13.43
CA GLU A 324 29.48 -8.04 13.34
C GLU A 324 28.64 -6.87 13.81
N ILE A 325 28.94 -6.37 15.01
CA ILE A 325 28.38 -5.14 15.57
C ILE A 325 28.95 -3.96 14.76
N GLN A 326 28.25 -3.61 13.67
CA GLN A 326 28.65 -2.47 12.85
C GLN A 326 28.42 -1.16 13.62
N TYR A 327 29.50 -0.42 13.85
CA TYR A 327 29.53 0.87 14.57
C TYR A 327 28.48 1.86 14.05
N GLU A 328 28.07 2.82 14.90
CA GLU A 328 27.05 3.84 14.63
C GLU A 328 27.24 4.52 13.26
N ARG A 329 26.50 4.06 12.26
CA ARG A 329 26.56 4.59 10.90
C ARG A 329 25.56 5.72 10.77
N THR A 330 26.05 6.91 10.40
CA THR A 330 25.28 8.15 10.38
C THR A 330 23.98 8.00 9.57
N GLU A 331 22.87 8.55 10.10
CA GLU A 331 21.55 8.43 9.47
C GLU A 331 21.60 8.87 7.99
N PRO A 332 21.32 7.98 7.02
CA PRO A 332 21.42 8.34 5.62
C PRO A 332 20.38 9.41 5.26
N SER A 333 20.76 10.34 4.38
CA SER A 333 19.81 11.35 3.91
C SER A 333 18.82 10.76 2.89
N PRO A 334 17.50 10.92 3.07
CA PRO A 334 16.50 10.50 2.09
C PRO A 334 16.42 11.46 0.89
N ASN A 335 17.02 12.64 0.97
CA ASN A 335 16.76 13.76 0.05
C ASN A 335 16.90 13.37 -1.43
N VAL A 336 17.96 12.65 -1.80
CA VAL A 336 18.18 12.19 -3.20
C VAL A 336 17.06 11.25 -3.65
N ALA A 337 16.67 10.28 -2.82
CA ALA A 337 15.60 9.34 -3.13
C ALA A 337 14.21 10.02 -3.16
N VAL A 338 13.97 11.01 -2.30
CA VAL A 338 12.74 11.82 -2.32
C VAL A 338 12.67 12.67 -3.59
N ILE A 339 13.74 13.40 -3.95
CA ILE A 339 13.80 14.21 -5.18
C ILE A 339 13.58 13.32 -6.42
N GLN A 340 14.24 12.16 -6.50
CA GLN A 340 14.02 11.20 -7.60
C GLN A 340 12.56 10.72 -7.68
N LYS A 341 11.94 10.37 -6.55
CA LYS A 341 10.53 9.96 -6.51
C LYS A 341 9.59 11.12 -6.89
N LEU A 342 9.88 12.36 -6.47
CA LEU A 342 9.09 13.55 -6.83
C LEU A 342 9.21 13.92 -8.32
N LEU A 343 10.38 13.77 -8.95
CA LEU A 343 10.55 13.92 -10.39
C LEU A 343 9.70 12.88 -11.17
N VAL A 344 9.70 11.62 -10.72
CA VAL A 344 8.83 10.57 -11.27
C VAL A 344 7.35 10.91 -11.08
N CYS A 345 6.96 11.51 -9.95
CA CYS A 345 5.58 11.97 -9.73
C CYS A 345 5.19 13.09 -10.70
N GLY A 346 6.03 14.12 -10.86
CA GLY A 346 5.79 15.22 -11.78
C GLY A 346 5.63 14.77 -13.23
N LEU A 347 6.54 13.91 -13.71
CA LEU A 347 6.47 13.33 -15.06
C LEU A 347 5.22 12.45 -15.24
N SER A 348 4.88 11.62 -14.25
CA SER A 348 3.69 10.74 -14.30
C SER A 348 2.38 11.54 -14.32
N LEU A 349 2.30 12.61 -13.52
CA LEU A 349 1.14 13.49 -13.47
C LEU A 349 0.99 14.31 -14.76
N LEU A 350 2.08 14.90 -15.26
CA LEU A 350 2.10 15.65 -16.53
C LEU A 350 1.63 14.78 -17.70
N PHE A 351 2.20 13.57 -17.83
CA PHE A 351 1.81 12.62 -18.87
C PHE A 351 0.34 12.22 -18.73
N HIS A 352 -0.14 11.96 -17.51
CA HIS A 352 -1.55 11.63 -17.27
C HIS A 352 -2.49 12.77 -17.67
N LEU A 353 -2.19 14.01 -17.28
CA LEU A 353 -3.03 15.19 -17.57
C LEU A 353 -3.13 15.51 -19.07
N ILE A 354 -2.07 15.27 -19.83
CA ILE A 354 -2.05 15.47 -21.30
C ILE A 354 -2.72 14.29 -22.01
N ILE A 355 -2.23 13.06 -21.80
CA ILE A 355 -2.51 11.93 -22.71
C ILE A 355 -3.83 11.20 -22.36
N SER A 356 -4.25 11.15 -21.10
CA SER A 356 -5.40 10.31 -20.69
C SER A 356 -6.74 10.70 -21.32
N LYS A 357 -6.91 11.98 -21.69
CA LYS A 357 -8.10 12.45 -22.41
C LYS A 357 -8.06 12.17 -23.92
N MET A 358 -6.86 11.97 -24.48
CA MET A 358 -6.69 11.69 -25.92
C MET A 358 -6.87 10.21 -26.25
N LEU A 359 -6.63 9.33 -25.27
CA LEU A 359 -6.65 7.87 -25.45
C LEU A 359 -7.54 7.17 -24.39
N PRO A 360 -8.88 7.45 -24.38
CA PRO A 360 -9.82 6.78 -23.48
C PRO A 360 -9.85 5.27 -23.71
N VAL A 361 -9.85 4.50 -22.62
CA VAL A 361 -9.87 3.02 -22.69
C VAL A 361 -11.20 2.51 -23.27
N GLU A 362 -12.24 3.30 -23.08
CA GLU A 362 -13.61 3.10 -23.55
C GLU A 362 -13.70 3.01 -25.08
N TYR A 363 -12.79 3.62 -25.84
CA TYR A 363 -12.78 3.54 -27.31
C TYR A 363 -12.44 2.12 -27.83
N ASN A 364 -11.86 1.25 -26.99
CA ASN A 364 -11.72 -0.19 -27.32
C ASN A 364 -13.08 -0.92 -27.45
N ILE A 365 -14.18 -0.32 -26.97
CA ILE A 365 -15.55 -0.82 -27.10
C ILE A 365 -16.47 0.07 -27.92
N ASP A 366 -15.93 1.08 -28.60
CA ASP A 366 -16.68 1.89 -29.55
C ASP A 366 -17.09 1.07 -30.79
N GLU A 367 -18.36 1.16 -31.19
CA GLU A 367 -18.92 0.33 -32.26
C GLU A 367 -18.33 0.68 -33.64
N HIS A 368 -18.04 1.96 -33.90
CA HIS A 368 -17.42 2.40 -35.15
C HIS A 368 -15.95 1.97 -35.23
N PHE A 369 -15.18 2.10 -34.14
CA PHE A 369 -13.82 1.59 -34.04
C PHE A 369 -13.77 0.06 -34.19
N GLN A 370 -14.70 -0.67 -33.56
CA GLN A 370 -14.77 -2.12 -33.68
C GLN A 370 -15.16 -2.57 -35.09
N ALA A 371 -16.03 -1.85 -35.80
CA ALA A 371 -16.39 -2.15 -37.18
C ALA A 371 -15.27 -1.82 -38.19
N THR A 372 -14.56 -0.70 -38.03
CA THR A 372 -13.65 -0.16 -39.06
C THR A 372 -12.17 -0.46 -38.84
N ALA A 373 -11.69 -0.57 -37.60
CA ALA A 373 -10.25 -0.63 -37.35
C ALA A 373 -9.63 -2.00 -37.65
N SER A 374 -8.47 -1.99 -38.29
CA SER A 374 -7.68 -3.20 -38.55
C SER A 374 -7.25 -3.89 -37.25
N TRP A 375 -6.96 -5.20 -37.30
CA TRP A 375 -6.50 -5.93 -36.11
C TRP A 375 -5.19 -5.34 -35.52
N PRO A 376 -4.14 -5.00 -36.30
CA PRO A 376 -2.99 -4.25 -35.79
C PRO A 376 -3.36 -2.91 -35.13
N THR A 377 -4.29 -2.15 -35.72
CA THR A 377 -4.77 -0.88 -35.13
C THR A 377 -5.42 -1.10 -33.77
N LYS A 378 -6.25 -2.15 -33.62
CA LYS A 378 -6.88 -2.54 -32.35
C LYS A 378 -5.84 -2.96 -31.30
N VAL A 379 -4.81 -3.72 -31.68
CA VAL A 379 -3.71 -4.12 -30.79
C VAL A 379 -2.90 -2.91 -30.31
N ILE A 380 -2.54 -2.01 -31.22
CA ILE A 380 -1.78 -0.80 -30.89
C ILE A 380 -2.61 0.12 -30.00
N TYR A 381 -3.88 0.37 -30.33
CA TYR A 381 -4.74 1.23 -29.51
C TYR A 381 -4.95 0.65 -28.11
N LEU A 382 -5.19 -0.67 -27.99
CA LEU A 382 -5.29 -1.36 -26.70
C LEU A 382 -4.03 -1.15 -25.84
N TYR A 383 -2.84 -1.31 -26.43
CA TYR A 383 -1.60 -1.10 -25.69
C TYR A 383 -1.43 0.37 -25.25
N VAL A 384 -1.59 1.33 -26.16
CA VAL A 384 -1.27 2.74 -25.86
C VAL A 384 -2.34 3.39 -24.95
N SER A 385 -3.62 3.03 -25.08
CA SER A 385 -4.69 3.50 -24.16
C SER A 385 -4.51 2.96 -22.73
N LEU A 386 -4.15 1.68 -22.57
CA LEU A 386 -3.86 1.11 -21.24
C LEU A 386 -2.53 1.62 -20.66
N LEU A 387 -1.57 1.96 -21.51
CA LEU A 387 -0.36 2.69 -21.11
C LEU A 387 -0.69 4.13 -20.68
N ALA A 388 -1.64 4.81 -21.33
CA ALA A 388 -2.10 6.16 -20.96
C ALA A 388 -2.91 6.20 -19.65
N ALA A 389 -3.67 5.14 -19.36
CA ALA A 389 -4.44 5.02 -18.11
C ALA A 389 -3.58 4.72 -16.87
N ARG A 390 -2.32 4.29 -17.05
CA ARG A 390 -1.44 3.76 -16.00
C ARG A 390 -0.78 4.81 -15.08
N PRO A 391 -0.29 5.98 -15.57
CA PRO A 391 0.56 6.87 -14.75
C PRO A 391 -0.12 7.54 -13.57
N LYS A 392 -1.47 7.55 -13.49
CA LYS A 392 -2.18 7.99 -12.27
C LYS A 392 -1.81 7.15 -11.03
N TYR A 393 -1.58 5.85 -11.21
CA TYR A 393 -1.11 4.95 -10.15
C TYR A 393 0.37 5.17 -9.84
N TYR A 394 1.18 5.50 -10.85
CA TYR A 394 2.60 5.84 -10.68
C TYR A 394 2.76 7.12 -9.85
N PHE A 395 2.01 8.18 -10.19
CA PHE A 395 1.93 9.38 -9.36
C PHE A 395 1.50 9.07 -7.92
N ALA A 396 0.34 8.43 -7.71
CA ALA A 396 -0.22 8.25 -6.39
C ALA A 396 0.65 7.37 -5.45
N TRP A 397 1.15 6.23 -5.93
CA TRP A 397 1.95 5.32 -5.10
C TRP A 397 3.41 5.76 -4.97
N THR A 398 4.01 6.44 -5.97
CA THR A 398 5.37 6.99 -5.81
C THR A 398 5.38 8.24 -4.92
N LEU A 399 4.31 9.05 -4.90
CA LEU A 399 4.19 10.18 -3.97
C LEU A 399 4.05 9.70 -2.52
N ALA A 400 3.20 8.70 -2.28
CA ALA A 400 3.08 8.06 -0.96
C ALA A 400 4.42 7.49 -0.47
N ASP A 401 5.15 6.79 -1.35
CA ASP A 401 6.49 6.24 -1.09
C ASP A 401 7.55 7.36 -0.87
N ALA A 402 7.40 8.54 -1.49
CA ALA A 402 8.23 9.71 -1.21
C ALA A 402 7.93 10.35 0.16
N ILE A 403 6.66 10.39 0.58
CA ILE A 403 6.24 10.93 1.89
C ILE A 403 6.81 10.11 3.03
N ASN A 404 6.73 8.77 2.94
CA ASN A 404 7.32 7.89 3.95
C ASN A 404 8.85 8.08 4.02
N ASN A 405 9.53 8.09 2.87
CA ASN A 405 10.97 8.36 2.79
C ASN A 405 11.36 9.71 3.44
N ALA A 406 10.57 10.76 3.21
CA ALA A 406 10.82 12.09 3.79
C ALA A 406 10.70 12.10 5.32
N ALA A 407 9.86 11.23 5.90
CA ALA A 407 9.76 11.01 7.34
C ALA A 407 10.91 10.14 7.90
N GLY A 408 11.76 9.56 7.05
CA GLY A 408 12.82 8.61 7.41
C GLY A 408 12.38 7.14 7.35
N PHE A 409 11.14 6.85 6.99
CA PHE A 409 10.63 5.48 6.86
C PHE A 409 10.77 4.96 5.43
N GLY A 410 11.18 3.71 5.24
CA GLY A 410 11.40 3.13 3.90
C GLY A 410 12.86 2.80 3.56
N PHE A 411 13.80 3.11 4.45
CA PHE A 411 15.18 2.63 4.39
C PHE A 411 15.26 1.11 4.64
N ARG A 412 15.95 0.37 3.77
CA ARG A 412 16.19 -1.09 3.90
C ARG A 412 17.59 -1.43 4.43
N GLY A 413 18.54 -0.51 4.34
CA GLY A 413 19.97 -0.78 4.55
C GLY A 413 20.82 -0.20 3.40
N TYR A 414 22.09 -0.59 3.33
CA TYR A 414 22.99 -0.23 2.24
C TYR A 414 23.09 -1.38 1.23
N ASP A 415 23.39 -1.07 -0.03
CA ASP A 415 23.79 -2.08 -1.00
C ASP A 415 25.30 -2.36 -0.97
N LYS A 416 25.76 -3.30 -1.80
CA LYS A 416 27.17 -3.71 -1.92
C LYS A 416 28.14 -2.58 -2.32
N ASN A 417 27.64 -1.44 -2.79
CA ASN A 417 28.46 -0.26 -3.12
C ASN A 417 28.43 0.78 -1.98
N GLY A 418 27.79 0.47 -0.84
CA GLY A 418 27.58 1.40 0.27
C GLY A 418 26.47 2.43 0.05
N ALA A 419 25.65 2.30 -1.00
CA ALA A 419 24.58 3.26 -1.29
C ALA A 419 23.29 2.95 -0.51
N ALA A 420 22.65 4.00 0.04
CA ALA A 420 21.47 3.86 0.89
C ALA A 420 20.21 3.44 0.09
N ARG A 421 19.61 2.30 0.46
CA ARG A 421 18.45 1.71 -0.21
C ARG A 421 17.13 2.19 0.39
N TRP A 422 16.47 3.09 -0.32
CA TRP A 422 15.16 3.66 0.05
C TRP A 422 14.00 2.98 -0.69
N ASP A 423 13.99 1.64 -0.70
CA ASP A 423 12.97 0.81 -1.37
C ASP A 423 12.37 -0.30 -0.48
N LEU A 424 12.39 -0.15 0.86
CA LEU A 424 11.84 -1.13 1.81
C LEU A 424 10.36 -1.43 1.53
N ILE A 425 9.55 -0.37 1.51
CA ILE A 425 8.07 -0.40 1.41
C ILE A 425 7.56 0.03 0.03
N SER A 426 8.46 0.25 -0.95
CA SER A 426 8.08 0.69 -2.30
C SER A 426 7.04 -0.22 -2.93
N ASN A 427 6.00 0.40 -3.50
CA ASN A 427 4.85 -0.31 -4.07
C ASN A 427 4.98 -0.54 -5.60
N LEU A 428 5.99 0.06 -6.24
CA LEU A 428 6.20 0.06 -7.69
C LEU A 428 7.67 -0.06 -8.05
N ARG A 429 7.94 -0.69 -9.19
CA ARG A 429 9.25 -0.65 -9.88
C ARG A 429 9.05 -0.38 -11.37
N ILE A 430 8.68 0.85 -11.72
CA ILE A 430 8.24 1.26 -13.08
C ILE A 430 9.09 0.67 -14.21
N LYS A 431 10.43 0.77 -14.16
CA LYS A 431 11.31 0.18 -15.20
C LYS A 431 11.15 -1.35 -15.36
N GLN A 432 10.87 -2.08 -14.29
CA GLN A 432 10.66 -3.54 -14.30
C GLN A 432 9.21 -3.92 -14.67
N ILE A 433 8.26 -2.99 -14.50
CA ILE A 433 6.88 -3.11 -14.99
C ILE A 433 6.85 -2.94 -16.52
N GLU A 434 7.38 -1.81 -17.01
CA GLU A 434 7.38 -1.49 -18.45
C GLU A 434 8.26 -2.46 -19.27
N MET A 435 9.40 -2.90 -18.75
CA MET A 435 10.30 -3.85 -19.43
C MET A 435 10.07 -5.32 -19.02
N SER A 436 8.85 -5.69 -18.62
CA SER A 436 8.55 -7.06 -18.18
C SER A 436 8.44 -8.06 -19.35
N THR A 437 9.20 -9.16 -19.30
CA THR A 437 9.16 -10.25 -20.31
C THR A 437 8.29 -11.44 -19.86
N SER A 438 7.39 -11.21 -18.90
CA SER A 438 6.41 -12.18 -18.41
C SER A 438 5.30 -11.49 -17.62
N PHE A 439 4.05 -11.95 -17.80
CA PHE A 439 2.90 -11.53 -16.99
C PHE A 439 3.17 -11.63 -15.48
N LYS A 440 3.86 -12.69 -15.04
CA LYS A 440 4.25 -12.87 -13.63
C LYS A 440 5.28 -11.82 -13.17
N MET A 441 6.21 -11.43 -14.04
CA MET A 441 7.22 -10.41 -13.74
C MET A 441 6.60 -9.00 -13.64
N PHE A 442 5.55 -8.71 -14.41
CA PHE A 442 4.77 -7.47 -14.24
C PHE A 442 4.09 -7.44 -12.86
N LEU A 443 3.35 -8.51 -12.50
CA LEU A 443 2.65 -8.61 -11.22
C LEU A 443 3.61 -8.54 -10.01
N ASP A 444 4.81 -9.10 -10.11
CA ASP A 444 5.82 -9.03 -9.05
C ASP A 444 6.39 -7.62 -8.81
N ASN A 445 6.09 -6.66 -9.71
CA ASN A 445 6.59 -5.29 -9.64
C ASN A 445 5.47 -4.23 -9.56
N TRP A 446 4.20 -4.64 -9.69
CA TRP A 446 3.01 -3.80 -9.62
C TRP A 446 2.30 -3.99 -8.26
N ASN A 447 2.10 -2.90 -7.51
CA ASN A 447 1.46 -2.91 -6.19
C ASN A 447 2.10 -3.95 -5.24
N ILE A 448 3.43 -3.88 -5.14
CA ILE A 448 4.30 -4.92 -4.56
C ILE A 448 3.87 -5.32 -3.14
N GLN A 449 3.49 -4.37 -2.29
CA GLN A 449 3.13 -4.66 -0.90
C GLN A 449 1.75 -5.35 -0.81
N THR A 450 0.82 -5.05 -1.72
CA THR A 450 -0.43 -5.82 -1.89
C THR A 450 -0.16 -7.26 -2.34
N ALA A 451 0.76 -7.46 -3.28
CA ALA A 451 1.16 -8.80 -3.72
C ALA A 451 1.82 -9.61 -2.58
N LEU A 452 2.61 -8.96 -1.73
CA LEU A 452 3.19 -9.56 -0.52
C LEU A 452 2.14 -9.87 0.55
N TRP A 453 1.15 -9.01 0.77
CA TRP A 453 -0.01 -9.29 1.63
C TRP A 453 -0.78 -10.52 1.14
N LEU A 454 -1.23 -10.51 -0.12
CA LEU A 454 -1.91 -11.64 -0.77
C LEU A 454 -1.12 -12.95 -0.62
N LYS A 455 0.22 -12.89 -0.75
CA LYS A 455 1.11 -14.03 -0.54
C LYS A 455 1.10 -14.53 0.91
N ARG A 456 1.22 -13.64 1.89
CA ARG A 456 1.32 -13.95 3.33
C ARG A 456 -0.01 -14.38 3.97
N VAL A 457 -1.14 -13.78 3.58
CA VAL A 457 -2.45 -14.09 4.19
C VAL A 457 -3.21 -15.19 3.46
N CYS A 458 -2.97 -15.38 2.15
CA CYS A 458 -3.68 -16.36 1.33
C CYS A 458 -2.75 -17.41 0.72
N TYR A 459 -1.85 -17.06 -0.21
CA TYR A 459 -1.11 -18.03 -1.02
C TYR A 459 -0.31 -19.06 -0.21
N GLU A 460 0.40 -18.64 0.83
CA GLU A 460 1.20 -19.55 1.67
C GLU A 460 0.33 -20.43 2.57
N ARG A 461 -0.84 -19.92 3.00
CA ARG A 461 -1.74 -20.57 3.95
C ARG A 461 -2.73 -21.52 3.26
N ALA A 462 -3.08 -21.25 2.01
CA ALA A 462 -3.96 -22.10 1.20
C ALA A 462 -3.42 -23.53 1.06
N SER A 463 -4.35 -24.50 1.20
CA SER A 463 -4.12 -25.94 0.95
C SER A 463 -4.44 -26.32 -0.50
N LEU A 464 -5.56 -25.84 -1.05
CA LEU A 464 -6.09 -26.21 -2.36
C LEU A 464 -6.08 -25.00 -3.32
N SER A 465 -5.46 -25.17 -4.50
CA SER A 465 -5.21 -24.13 -5.51
C SER A 465 -4.87 -22.72 -4.96
N PRO A 466 -3.68 -22.53 -4.35
CA PRO A 466 -3.24 -21.24 -3.82
C PRO A 466 -3.36 -20.07 -4.79
N THR A 467 -3.06 -20.29 -6.08
CA THR A 467 -3.22 -19.27 -7.13
C THR A 467 -4.67 -18.81 -7.27
N THR A 468 -5.62 -19.74 -7.38
CA THR A 468 -7.05 -19.42 -7.53
C THR A 468 -7.59 -18.67 -6.33
N GLN A 469 -7.30 -19.13 -5.10
CA GLN A 469 -7.72 -18.42 -3.88
C GLN A 469 -7.14 -17.00 -3.81
N THR A 470 -5.89 -16.82 -4.24
CA THR A 470 -5.22 -15.51 -4.22
C THR A 470 -5.83 -14.53 -5.21
N PHE A 471 -6.14 -14.97 -6.44
CA PHE A 471 -6.82 -14.12 -7.44
C PHE A 471 -8.27 -13.80 -7.04
N PHE A 472 -8.99 -14.75 -6.43
CA PHE A 472 -10.36 -14.51 -5.94
C PHE A 472 -10.39 -13.53 -4.75
N LEU A 473 -9.48 -13.65 -3.79
CA LEU A 473 -9.30 -12.67 -2.71
C LEU A 473 -8.95 -11.28 -3.27
N SER A 474 -8.08 -11.22 -4.29
CA SER A 474 -7.76 -9.96 -4.97
C SER A 474 -9.00 -9.30 -5.57
N ALA A 475 -9.92 -10.08 -6.17
CA ALA A 475 -11.18 -9.53 -6.70
C ALA A 475 -12.05 -8.93 -5.58
N ILE A 476 -12.30 -9.69 -4.51
CA ILE A 476 -13.12 -9.22 -3.37
C ILE A 476 -12.53 -7.97 -2.72
N TRP A 477 -11.20 -7.88 -2.59
CA TRP A 477 -10.53 -6.72 -2.00
C TRP A 477 -10.67 -5.44 -2.85
N HIS A 478 -10.63 -5.55 -4.19
CA HIS A 478 -10.94 -4.40 -5.07
C HIS A 478 -12.45 -4.05 -5.06
N GLY A 479 -13.31 -5.04 -4.88
CA GLY A 479 -14.71 -4.86 -4.51
C GLY A 479 -15.72 -5.53 -5.44
N VAL A 480 -16.96 -5.05 -5.42
CA VAL A 480 -18.11 -5.75 -6.04
C VAL A 480 -18.36 -5.43 -7.52
N TYR A 481 -17.54 -4.61 -8.18
CA TYR A 481 -17.69 -4.38 -9.63
C TYR A 481 -17.32 -5.65 -10.43
N PRO A 482 -18.22 -6.18 -11.28
CA PRO A 482 -17.97 -7.42 -12.03
C PRO A 482 -16.71 -7.40 -12.91
N GLY A 483 -16.32 -6.24 -13.42
CA GLY A 483 -15.08 -6.05 -14.17
C GLY A 483 -13.83 -6.50 -13.41
N TYR A 484 -13.78 -6.34 -12.08
CA TYR A 484 -12.68 -6.85 -11.27
C TYR A 484 -12.59 -8.38 -11.33
N TYR A 485 -13.72 -9.09 -11.18
CA TYR A 485 -13.77 -10.55 -11.22
C TYR A 485 -13.33 -11.08 -12.60
N LEU A 486 -13.74 -10.43 -13.69
CA LEU A 486 -13.30 -10.78 -15.05
C LEU A 486 -11.79 -10.57 -15.25
N THR A 487 -11.24 -9.45 -14.76
CA THR A 487 -9.80 -9.19 -14.79
C THR A 487 -9.01 -10.20 -13.95
N PHE A 488 -9.42 -10.51 -12.72
CA PHE A 488 -8.66 -11.44 -11.87
C PHE A 488 -8.80 -12.91 -12.29
N LEU A 489 -9.94 -13.32 -12.85
CA LEU A 489 -10.10 -14.63 -13.49
C LEU A 489 -9.18 -14.77 -14.72
N THR A 490 -9.15 -13.76 -15.59
CA THR A 490 -8.27 -13.73 -16.76
C THR A 490 -6.79 -13.68 -16.33
N GLY A 491 -6.44 -12.86 -15.34
CA GLY A 491 -5.10 -12.75 -14.78
C GLY A 491 -4.61 -14.03 -14.11
N MET A 492 -5.50 -14.84 -13.54
CA MET A 492 -5.18 -16.18 -13.05
C MET A 492 -4.72 -17.09 -14.20
N LEU A 493 -5.49 -17.16 -15.29
CA LEU A 493 -5.17 -17.98 -16.48
C LEU A 493 -3.84 -17.53 -17.10
N MET A 494 -3.70 -16.22 -17.36
CA MET A 494 -2.47 -15.61 -17.89
C MET A 494 -1.26 -15.90 -17.00
N THR A 495 -1.42 -15.89 -15.67
CA THR A 495 -0.35 -16.21 -14.71
C THR A 495 0.05 -17.68 -14.75
N LEU A 496 -0.89 -18.61 -14.93
CA LEU A 496 -0.59 -20.04 -15.07
C LEU A 496 0.14 -20.31 -16.40
N VAL A 497 -0.37 -19.74 -17.49
CA VAL A 497 0.22 -19.81 -18.84
C VAL A 497 1.62 -19.22 -18.87
N ALA A 498 1.82 -18.03 -18.33
CA ALA A 498 3.14 -17.37 -18.30
C ALA A 498 4.18 -18.16 -17.48
N ARG A 499 3.76 -18.94 -16.47
CA ARG A 499 4.62 -19.91 -15.78
C ARG A 499 4.90 -21.13 -16.66
N ALA A 500 3.88 -21.71 -17.28
CA ALA A 500 4.03 -22.89 -18.14
C ALA A 500 4.96 -22.63 -19.33
N VAL A 501 4.74 -21.54 -20.07
CA VAL A 501 5.58 -21.11 -21.21
C VAL A 501 7.03 -20.86 -20.75
N ARG A 502 7.23 -20.06 -19.70
CA ARG A 502 8.58 -19.69 -19.23
C ARG A 502 9.35 -20.86 -18.62
N ASN A 503 8.67 -21.90 -18.13
CA ASN A 503 9.28 -23.13 -17.61
C ASN A 503 9.58 -24.18 -18.69
N ASN A 504 8.86 -24.18 -19.82
CA ASN A 504 9.01 -25.19 -20.88
C ASN A 504 9.79 -24.69 -22.11
N PHE A 505 9.87 -23.38 -22.35
CA PHE A 505 10.54 -22.83 -23.53
C PHE A 505 11.78 -21.98 -23.24
N ARG A 506 11.82 -21.24 -22.13
CA ARG A 506 12.82 -20.15 -21.96
C ARG A 506 14.27 -20.60 -22.16
N HIS A 507 14.64 -21.79 -21.67
CA HIS A 507 16.02 -22.29 -21.70
C HIS A 507 16.59 -22.43 -23.13
N TYR A 508 15.76 -22.80 -24.12
CA TYR A 508 16.20 -22.89 -25.53
C TYR A 508 16.64 -21.55 -26.14
N PHE A 509 16.32 -20.42 -25.51
CA PHE A 509 16.58 -19.08 -26.04
C PHE A 509 17.62 -18.28 -25.23
N ILE A 510 18.34 -18.89 -24.27
CA ILE A 510 19.23 -18.10 -23.37
C ILE A 510 20.60 -17.80 -24.00
N GLU A 511 21.20 -18.76 -24.70
CA GLU A 511 22.68 -18.80 -24.83
C GLU A 511 23.28 -18.35 -26.17
N PRO A 512 22.50 -18.03 -27.23
CA PRO A 512 22.88 -17.00 -28.19
C PRO A 512 22.32 -15.64 -27.72
N PRO A 513 23.14 -14.61 -27.43
CA PRO A 513 22.65 -13.31 -26.96
C PRO A 513 21.64 -12.64 -27.91
N GLN A 514 21.78 -12.86 -29.21
CA GLN A 514 20.85 -12.42 -30.26
C GLN A 514 19.49 -13.12 -30.16
N LEU A 515 19.48 -14.45 -29.99
CA LEU A 515 18.26 -15.25 -29.82
C LEU A 515 17.55 -14.92 -28.50
N LYS A 516 18.33 -14.66 -27.44
CA LYS A 516 17.84 -14.16 -26.15
C LYS A 516 17.20 -12.78 -26.27
N PHE A 517 17.81 -11.87 -27.02
CA PHE A 517 17.24 -10.54 -27.30
C PHE A 517 15.92 -10.66 -28.08
N LEU A 518 15.88 -11.49 -29.13
CA LEU A 518 14.65 -11.77 -29.89
C LEU A 518 13.55 -12.36 -28.99
N TYR A 519 13.87 -13.35 -28.14
CA TYR A 519 12.95 -13.92 -27.17
C TYR A 519 12.45 -12.88 -26.17
N ASP A 520 13.32 -12.04 -25.60
CA ASP A 520 12.94 -11.01 -24.64
C ASP A 520 12.06 -9.93 -25.30
N VAL A 521 12.30 -9.56 -26.57
CA VAL A 521 11.43 -8.64 -27.34
C VAL A 521 10.06 -9.26 -27.63
N ILE A 522 10.01 -10.50 -28.15
CA ILE A 522 8.75 -11.18 -28.45
C ILE A 522 7.92 -11.38 -27.16
N THR A 523 8.55 -11.84 -26.08
CA THR A 523 7.86 -12.07 -24.81
C THR A 523 7.54 -10.77 -24.06
N TRP A 524 8.23 -9.67 -24.32
CA TRP A 524 7.81 -8.33 -23.89
C TRP A 524 6.54 -7.88 -24.61
N ILE A 525 6.49 -7.93 -25.95
CA ILE A 525 5.30 -7.57 -26.74
C ILE A 525 4.09 -8.41 -26.29
N ALA A 526 4.26 -9.73 -26.24
CA ALA A 526 3.20 -10.65 -25.81
C ALA A 526 2.75 -10.37 -24.36
N THR A 527 3.67 -10.01 -23.46
CA THR A 527 3.35 -9.63 -22.08
C THR A 527 2.52 -8.36 -22.02
N GLN A 528 2.92 -7.28 -22.71
CA GLN A 528 2.18 -6.01 -22.69
C GLN A 528 0.77 -6.13 -23.29
N ILE A 529 0.60 -6.91 -24.36
CA ILE A 529 -0.72 -7.19 -24.96
C ILE A 529 -1.58 -8.00 -23.99
N ALA A 530 -1.04 -9.08 -23.41
CA ALA A 530 -1.76 -9.93 -22.45
C ALA A 530 -2.21 -9.17 -21.20
N ILE A 531 -1.39 -8.24 -20.69
CA ILE A 531 -1.74 -7.37 -19.56
C ILE A 531 -2.84 -6.39 -19.95
N SER A 532 -2.69 -5.69 -21.08
CA SER A 532 -3.68 -4.68 -21.52
C SER A 532 -5.06 -5.34 -21.74
N TYR A 533 -5.10 -6.49 -22.41
CA TYR A 533 -6.31 -7.31 -22.57
C TYR A 533 -6.91 -7.76 -21.23
N THR A 534 -6.07 -8.09 -20.25
CA THR A 534 -6.53 -8.50 -18.91
C THR A 534 -7.08 -7.34 -18.09
N VAL A 535 -6.57 -6.11 -18.28
CA VAL A 535 -6.90 -4.93 -17.46
C VAL A 535 -8.11 -4.14 -17.99
N VAL A 536 -8.52 -4.29 -19.25
CA VAL A 536 -9.70 -3.59 -19.79
C VAL A 536 -10.97 -3.72 -18.90
N PRO A 537 -11.40 -4.92 -18.43
CA PRO A 537 -12.55 -5.03 -17.53
C PRO A 537 -12.41 -4.28 -16.21
N PHE A 538 -11.20 -4.19 -15.65
CA PHE A 538 -10.90 -3.45 -14.42
C PHE A 538 -11.10 -1.94 -14.59
N VAL A 539 -10.95 -1.41 -15.82
CA VAL A 539 -11.24 -0.01 -16.14
C VAL A 539 -12.71 0.18 -16.47
N LEU A 540 -13.31 -0.71 -17.27
CA LEU A 540 -14.71 -0.60 -17.72
C LEU A 540 -15.75 -0.93 -16.63
N LEU A 541 -15.38 -1.69 -15.60
CA LEU A 541 -16.17 -2.11 -14.41
C LEU A 541 -17.44 -2.95 -14.68
N SER A 542 -18.04 -2.84 -15.86
CA SER A 542 -19.31 -3.44 -16.28
C SER A 542 -19.15 -4.77 -17.04
N VAL A 543 -20.08 -5.71 -16.82
CA VAL A 543 -20.13 -6.99 -17.55
C VAL A 543 -20.34 -6.78 -19.05
N LYS A 544 -21.36 -6.01 -19.46
CA LYS A 544 -21.70 -5.81 -20.89
C LYS A 544 -20.49 -5.26 -21.65
N ALA A 545 -19.90 -4.19 -21.12
CA ALA A 545 -18.71 -3.54 -21.66
C ALA A 545 -17.52 -4.52 -21.81
N SER A 546 -17.25 -5.30 -20.77
CA SER A 546 -16.15 -6.28 -20.77
C SER A 546 -16.37 -7.44 -21.75
N LEU A 547 -17.61 -7.92 -21.89
CA LEU A 547 -17.95 -8.98 -22.85
C LEU A 547 -17.95 -8.47 -24.30
N MET A 548 -18.37 -7.22 -24.55
CA MET A 548 -18.23 -6.58 -25.87
C MET A 548 -16.75 -6.48 -26.29
N PHE A 549 -15.86 -6.10 -25.36
CA PHE A 549 -14.41 -6.11 -25.60
C PHE A 549 -13.87 -7.51 -25.93
N TYR A 550 -14.19 -8.52 -25.11
CA TYR A 550 -13.71 -9.88 -25.35
C TYR A 550 -14.29 -10.48 -26.65
N SER A 551 -15.54 -10.15 -27.00
CA SER A 551 -16.17 -10.63 -28.23
C SER A 551 -15.54 -10.04 -29.50
N SER A 552 -15.17 -8.76 -29.51
CA SER A 552 -14.48 -8.16 -30.67
C SER A 552 -13.02 -8.60 -30.82
N TRP A 553 -12.46 -9.18 -29.76
CA TRP A 553 -11.19 -9.93 -29.75
C TRP A 553 -11.37 -11.45 -29.92
N TYR A 554 -12.58 -11.91 -30.21
CA TYR A 554 -12.96 -13.33 -30.40
C TYR A 554 -12.54 -14.26 -29.24
N TYR A 555 -12.44 -13.73 -28.02
CA TYR A 555 -11.89 -14.41 -26.84
C TYR A 555 -10.49 -15.04 -27.07
N SER A 556 -9.74 -14.53 -28.07
CA SER A 556 -8.55 -15.17 -28.65
C SER A 556 -7.49 -15.53 -27.61
N LEU A 557 -7.17 -14.61 -26.68
CA LEU A 557 -6.18 -14.90 -25.64
C LEU A 557 -6.70 -15.87 -24.56
N HIS A 558 -8.02 -15.96 -24.32
CA HIS A 558 -8.58 -16.99 -23.43
C HIS A 558 -8.46 -18.38 -24.07
N PHE A 559 -8.80 -18.53 -25.35
CA PHE A 559 -8.63 -19.78 -26.07
C PHE A 559 -7.15 -20.19 -26.17
N ALA A 560 -6.26 -19.25 -26.49
CA ALA A 560 -4.81 -19.51 -26.48
C ALA A 560 -4.31 -19.92 -25.08
N CYS A 561 -4.81 -19.30 -24.00
CA CYS A 561 -4.48 -19.72 -22.64
C CYS A 561 -4.92 -21.16 -22.34
N ILE A 562 -6.16 -21.52 -22.72
CA ILE A 562 -6.69 -22.88 -22.51
C ILE A 562 -5.86 -23.90 -23.29
N LEU A 563 -5.60 -23.65 -24.58
CA LEU A 563 -4.78 -24.52 -25.42
C LEU A 563 -3.38 -24.75 -24.83
N VAL A 564 -2.71 -23.69 -24.37
CA VAL A 564 -1.37 -23.80 -23.76
C VAL A 564 -1.39 -24.56 -22.43
N LEU A 565 -2.46 -24.46 -21.64
CA LEU A 565 -2.62 -25.23 -20.39
C LEU A 565 -2.98 -26.71 -20.62
N LEU A 566 -3.55 -27.05 -21.78
CA LEU A 566 -3.79 -28.43 -22.20
C LEU A 566 -2.53 -29.08 -22.79
N LEU A 567 -1.73 -28.33 -23.55
CA LEU A 567 -0.56 -28.86 -24.27
C LEU A 567 0.74 -28.87 -23.44
N LEU A 568 0.93 -27.94 -22.50
CA LEU A 568 2.20 -27.84 -21.74
C LEU A 568 2.09 -28.44 -20.33
N PRO A 569 3.11 -29.20 -19.87
CA PRO A 569 3.12 -29.70 -18.51
C PRO A 569 3.29 -28.55 -17.51
N VAL A 570 2.19 -28.21 -16.83
CA VAL A 570 2.18 -27.25 -15.72
C VAL A 570 2.83 -27.90 -14.50
N LYS A 571 4.16 -27.77 -14.37
CA LYS A 571 4.88 -28.18 -13.14
C LYS A 571 4.22 -27.53 -11.92
N LYS A 572 3.48 -28.32 -11.14
CA LYS A 572 2.90 -27.90 -9.86
C LYS A 572 4.04 -27.33 -9.01
N THR A 573 3.91 -26.08 -8.56
CA THR A 573 4.85 -25.52 -7.59
C THR A 573 4.80 -26.40 -6.35
N GLN A 574 5.83 -27.21 -6.11
CA GLN A 574 5.92 -27.99 -4.88
C GLN A 574 5.94 -26.99 -3.72
N LYS A 575 4.83 -26.94 -2.96
CA LYS A 575 4.82 -26.36 -1.62
C LYS A 575 5.87 -27.16 -0.86
N GLY A 576 6.96 -26.52 -0.43
CA GLY A 576 8.16 -27.22 0.02
C GLY A 576 7.81 -28.24 1.10
N LYS A 577 7.82 -29.53 0.75
CA LYS A 577 7.73 -30.61 1.73
C LYS A 577 8.90 -30.39 2.69
N SER A 578 8.57 -30.26 3.97
CA SER A 578 9.56 -29.92 4.98
C SER A 578 10.67 -30.97 4.96
N THR A 579 11.93 -30.51 5.03
CA THR A 579 13.10 -31.40 5.03
C THR A 579 13.01 -32.46 6.14
N HIS A 580 12.19 -32.21 7.17
CA HIS A 580 11.77 -33.16 8.20
C HIS A 580 11.29 -34.53 7.70
N GLU A 581 10.51 -34.67 6.63
CA GLU A 581 10.09 -36.01 6.15
C GLU A 581 11.30 -36.84 5.69
N ASN A 582 12.18 -36.23 4.88
CA ASN A 582 13.41 -36.88 4.42
C ASN A 582 14.45 -37.03 5.54
N VAL A 583 14.45 -36.14 6.55
CA VAL A 583 15.30 -36.25 7.74
C VAL A 583 14.80 -37.36 8.67
N GLN A 584 13.49 -37.61 8.81
CA GLN A 584 13.00 -38.79 9.53
C GLN A 584 13.32 -40.08 8.78
N LEU A 585 13.08 -40.16 7.47
CA LEU A 585 13.42 -41.35 6.69
C LEU A 585 14.92 -41.67 6.70
N SER A 586 15.79 -40.65 6.55
CA SER A 586 17.24 -40.83 6.61
C SER A 586 17.76 -41.07 8.02
N ARG A 587 17.18 -40.44 9.06
CA ARG A 587 17.56 -40.71 10.46
C ARG A 587 17.13 -42.10 10.93
N SER A 588 16.04 -42.66 10.39
CA SER A 588 15.68 -44.07 10.60
C SER A 588 16.79 -44.98 10.04
N LYS A 589 17.11 -44.85 8.75
CA LYS A 589 18.18 -45.64 8.11
C LYS A 589 19.54 -45.47 8.79
N LYS A 590 19.87 -44.25 9.26
CA LYS A 590 21.14 -43.96 9.94
C LYS A 590 21.20 -44.43 11.40
N PHE A 591 20.18 -45.12 11.90
CA PHE A 591 20.24 -45.91 13.13
C PHE A 591 20.53 -47.39 12.84
N ASP A 592 19.96 -47.95 11.77
CA ASP A 592 20.22 -49.34 11.34
C ASP A 592 21.65 -49.53 10.78
N GLU A 593 22.27 -48.46 10.26
CA GLU A 593 23.55 -48.47 9.54
C GLU A 593 24.74 -47.97 10.39
N LYS A 594 24.64 -47.96 11.73
CA LYS A 594 25.65 -47.34 12.61
C LYS A 594 26.46 -48.27 13.52
N ASP A 595 26.33 -49.57 13.37
CA ASP A 595 27.29 -50.56 13.87
C ASP A 595 28.17 -51.06 12.71
N ASN A 596 29.14 -50.24 12.27
CA ASN A 596 30.44 -50.72 11.74
C ASN A 596 31.45 -49.59 11.41
N SER A 597 32.72 -49.86 11.72
CA SER A 597 33.96 -49.19 11.26
C SER A 597 34.28 -47.74 11.72
N LEU A 598 35.59 -47.47 11.85
CA LEU A 598 36.22 -46.17 12.12
C LEU A 598 36.96 -45.68 10.86
N GLY A 599 37.25 -44.37 10.72
CA GLY A 599 38.32 -43.94 9.79
C GLY A 599 38.45 -42.45 9.42
N GLN A 600 39.35 -41.74 10.13
CA GLN A 600 40.19 -40.62 9.66
C GLN A 600 39.58 -39.29 9.15
N ASN A 601 40.45 -38.27 9.11
CA ASN A 601 40.18 -36.86 8.78
C ASN A 601 40.95 -36.42 7.52
N SER A 602 40.44 -35.41 6.80
CA SER A 602 41.23 -34.52 5.92
C SER A 602 40.52 -33.16 5.77
N PHE A 603 41.19 -32.16 5.16
CA PHE A 603 40.89 -30.72 5.34
C PHE A 603 40.83 -29.93 4.00
N PHE A 604 40.09 -28.81 3.98
CA PHE A 604 39.92 -27.85 2.86
C PHE A 604 39.21 -28.40 1.59
N THR A 605 38.63 -27.61 0.67
CA THR A 605 38.75 -26.15 0.39
C THR A 605 37.41 -25.53 -0.08
N THR A 606 37.35 -24.20 -0.19
CA THR A 606 36.22 -23.38 -0.68
C THR A 606 35.97 -23.45 -2.20
N ASN A 607 34.71 -23.30 -2.66
CA ASN A 607 34.32 -22.16 -3.53
C ASN A 607 32.85 -22.12 -4.04
N SER A 608 32.39 -20.88 -4.29
CA SER A 608 31.38 -20.37 -5.25
C SER A 608 30.24 -21.26 -5.76
N VAL A 609 28.99 -20.82 -5.51
CA VAL A 609 27.77 -21.36 -6.17
C VAL A 609 27.42 -20.57 -7.44
N CYS A 610 27.62 -21.15 -8.63
CA CYS A 610 26.74 -20.94 -9.79
C CYS A 610 26.94 -22.03 -10.88
N ASN A 611 25.83 -22.67 -11.27
CA ASN A 611 25.58 -23.44 -12.51
C ASN A 611 26.73 -24.18 -13.24
N GLN A 612 26.63 -25.53 -13.27
CA GLN A 612 26.59 -26.30 -14.54
C GLN A 612 26.02 -27.72 -14.33
N ASN A 613 25.90 -28.50 -15.42
CA ASN A 613 25.53 -29.93 -15.53
C ASN A 613 24.06 -30.31 -15.87
N GLN A 614 23.65 -30.03 -17.10
CA GLN A 614 23.62 -31.11 -18.11
C GLN A 614 24.96 -31.03 -18.86
N GLU A 615 25.59 -32.07 -19.40
CA GLU A 615 25.21 -33.47 -19.68
C GLU A 615 26.51 -34.33 -19.55
N ILE A 616 26.51 -35.62 -19.19
CA ILE A 616 26.51 -36.78 -20.12
C ILE A 616 26.59 -38.05 -19.27
N THR A 617 25.82 -39.09 -19.61
CA THR A 617 26.00 -40.46 -19.10
C THR A 617 26.28 -41.43 -20.26
N SER A 618 27.56 -41.73 -20.50
CA SER A 618 27.97 -42.83 -21.40
C SER A 618 29.45 -43.22 -21.25
N ARG A 619 29.76 -44.09 -20.28
CA ARG A 619 30.94 -44.98 -20.37
C ARG A 619 30.62 -46.35 -19.78
N HIS A 620 30.71 -47.36 -20.61
CA HIS A 620 30.77 -48.77 -20.22
C HIS A 620 31.86 -49.46 -21.05
N SER A 621 32.49 -50.49 -20.47
CA SER A 621 33.43 -51.44 -21.11
C SER A 621 34.52 -50.86 -22.03
N SER A 622 35.74 -50.84 -21.51
CA SER A 622 36.93 -51.14 -22.32
C SER A 622 37.01 -52.65 -22.59
N LEU A 623 37.46 -53.08 -23.78
CA LEU A 623 38.55 -54.08 -24.00
C LEU A 623 38.54 -54.72 -25.40
N LYS A 624 39.77 -54.89 -25.93
CA LYS A 624 40.27 -55.83 -26.96
C LYS A 624 39.94 -55.59 -28.45
N GLN A 625 41.05 -55.72 -29.22
CA GLN A 625 41.23 -55.80 -30.68
C GLN A 625 40.74 -54.59 -31.49
#